data_AF-A0A955B8E6-F1
#
_entry.id   AF-A0A955B8E6-F1
#
_cell.length_a   1.000
_cell.length_b   1.000
_cell.length_c   1.000
_cell.angle_alpha   90.00
_cell.angle_beta   90.00
_cell.angle_gamma   90.00
#
_symmetry.space_group_name_H-M   'P 1'
#
loop_
_entity.id
_entity.type
_entity.pdbx_description
1 polymer ?
#
loop_
_entity_poly.entity_id
_entity_poly.type
_entity_poly.pdbx_seq_one_letter_code
_entity_poly.pdbx_strand_id
1 'polypeptide(L)'
;MEQVRRKENRNRGRSRLRFSIALLLFVMACVGGWFSGYRSGYDAGDNAWNYKGIYAKTYDVHDLVKPMKNSQTGTISPDFGQVVAAVRAVRETEKRTLEVTPFELNLSLVVRGSGIEHRRITSILSDLRSQIELAQQQSRNSG
;
A
#
# COMPACT_ATOMS: atom_id res chain seq x y z
N MET A 1 -55.92 36.42 -46.22
CA MET A 1 -54.46 36.17 -46.25
C MET A 1 -54.00 35.67 -44.87
N GLU A 2 -54.46 34.50 -44.42
CA GLU A 2 -54.24 34.10 -43.01
C GLU A 2 -53.88 32.61 -42.82
N GLN A 3 -53.77 31.86 -43.92
CA GLN A 3 -53.48 30.42 -43.89
C GLN A 3 -52.03 30.06 -44.20
N VAL A 4 -51.18 31.05 -44.53
CA VAL A 4 -49.78 30.80 -44.91
C VAL A 4 -48.83 30.79 -43.70
N ARG A 5 -49.26 31.29 -42.53
CA ARG A 5 -48.37 31.51 -41.37
C ARG A 5 -48.28 30.36 -40.35
N ARG A 6 -48.81 29.17 -40.66
CA ARG A 6 -48.88 28.02 -39.72
C ARG A 6 -48.02 26.81 -40.10
N LYS A 7 -47.22 26.86 -41.17
CA LYS A 7 -46.39 25.72 -41.59
C LYS A 7 -44.91 25.82 -41.20
N GLU A 8 -44.49 26.91 -40.58
CA GLU A 8 -43.08 27.17 -40.24
C GLU A 8 -42.80 27.03 -38.74
N ASN A 9 -43.31 25.98 -38.09
CA ASN A 9 -42.94 25.72 -36.70
C ASN A 9 -43.05 24.24 -36.29
N ARG A 10 -42.79 23.34 -37.24
CA ARG A 10 -42.84 21.88 -37.01
C ARG A 10 -41.51 21.16 -37.14
N ASN A 11 -40.40 21.89 -37.27
CA ASN A 11 -39.05 21.33 -37.34
C ASN A 11 -38.20 21.56 -36.07
N ARG A 12 -38.82 21.67 -34.91
CA ARG A 12 -38.15 21.37 -33.62
C ARG A 12 -38.29 19.88 -33.26
N GLY A 13 -38.28 19.04 -34.30
CA GLY A 13 -38.35 17.60 -34.20
C GLY A 13 -37.03 17.04 -33.71
N ARG A 14 -36.91 16.91 -32.38
CA ARG A 14 -36.16 15.86 -31.68
C ARG A 14 -34.93 15.39 -32.46
N SER A 15 -33.76 15.99 -32.20
CA SER A 15 -32.47 15.34 -32.45
C SER A 15 -32.37 14.11 -31.53
N ARG A 16 -33.11 13.05 -31.86
CA ARG A 16 -32.88 11.71 -31.36
C ARG A 16 -31.53 11.33 -31.93
N LEU A 17 -30.48 11.59 -31.16
CA LEU A 17 -29.19 10.95 -31.31
C LEU A 17 -29.47 9.45 -31.37
N ARG A 18 -29.67 8.92 -32.58
CA ARG A 18 -29.59 7.49 -32.84
C ARG A 18 -28.12 7.20 -32.65
N PHE A 19 -27.73 7.00 -31.39
CA PHE A 19 -26.41 6.50 -31.04
C PHE A 19 -26.24 5.22 -31.86
N SER A 20 -25.42 5.31 -32.89
CA SER A 20 -25.08 4.14 -33.69
C SER A 20 -24.50 3.13 -32.73
N ILE A 21 -25.02 1.89 -32.76
CA ILE A 21 -24.51 0.80 -31.92
C ILE A 21 -22.98 0.66 -32.08
N ALA A 22 -22.46 0.97 -33.27
CA ALA A 22 -21.03 1.01 -33.54
C ALA A 22 -20.28 2.07 -32.70
N LEU A 23 -20.87 3.25 -32.49
CA LEU A 23 -20.28 4.30 -31.65
C LEU A 23 -20.25 3.88 -30.17
N LEU A 24 -21.31 3.21 -29.69
CA LEU A 24 -21.35 2.68 -28.33
C LEU A 24 -20.26 1.62 -28.12
N LEU A 25 -20.12 0.68 -29.06
CA LEU A 25 -19.09 -0.35 -29.02
C LEU A 25 -17.68 0.24 -29.12
N PHE A 26 -17.48 1.28 -29.94
CA PHE A 26 -16.20 1.99 -30.03
C PHE A 26 -15.83 2.67 -28.71
N VAL A 27 -16.77 3.37 -28.06
CA VAL A 27 -16.54 3.99 -26.75
C VAL A 27 -16.22 2.93 -25.70
N MET A 28 -16.95 1.81 -25.68
CA MET A 28 -16.66 0.70 -24.76
C MET A 28 -15.29 0.06 -25.02
N ALA A 29 -14.87 -0.07 -26.28
CA ALA A 29 -13.53 -0.54 -26.63
C ALA A 29 -12.44 0.44 -26.18
N CYS A 30 -12.65 1.75 -26.36
CA CYS A 30 -11.71 2.78 -25.87
C CYS A 30 -11.59 2.75 -24.33
N VAL A 31 -12.71 2.65 -23.61
CA VAL A 31 -12.71 2.56 -22.14
C VAL A 31 -12.06 1.26 -21.68
N GLY A 32 -12.36 0.13 -22.33
CA GLY A 32 -11.73 -1.16 -22.03
C GLY A 32 -10.21 -1.14 -22.28
N GLY A 33 -9.76 -0.55 -23.38
CA GLY A 33 -8.34 -0.35 -23.67
C GLY A 33 -7.64 0.53 -22.64
N TRP A 34 -8.31 1.61 -22.21
CA TRP A 34 -7.78 2.49 -21.15
C TRP A 34 -7.58 1.74 -19.83
N PHE A 35 -8.58 0.97 -19.38
CA PHE A 35 -8.47 0.17 -18.16
C PHE A 35 -7.44 -0.96 -18.28
N SER A 36 -7.36 -1.60 -19.45
CA SER A 36 -6.35 -2.64 -19.71
C SER A 36 -4.92 -2.09 -19.62
N GLY A 37 -4.67 -0.93 -20.23
CA GLY A 37 -3.38 -0.24 -20.15
C GLY A 37 -3.02 0.16 -18.72
N TYR A 38 -3.99 0.65 -17.94
CA TYR A 38 -3.77 1.00 -16.53
C TYR A 38 -3.34 -0.21 -15.69
N ARG A 39 -4.00 -1.37 -15.88
CA ARG A 39 -3.66 -2.59 -15.16
C ARG A 39 -2.28 -3.13 -15.57
N SER A 40 -1.98 -3.15 -16.85
CA SER A 40 -0.66 -3.59 -17.35
C SER A 40 0.47 -2.69 -16.85
N GLY A 41 0.26 -1.37 -16.82
CA GLY A 41 1.22 -0.41 -16.26
C GLY A 41 1.44 -0.60 -14.75
N TYR A 42 0.37 -0.91 -14.00
CA TYR A 42 0.45 -1.22 -12.58
C TYR A 42 1.32 -2.46 -12.33
N ASP A 43 1.08 -3.55 -13.05
CA ASP A 43 1.84 -4.79 -12.90
C ASP A 43 3.33 -4.61 -13.25
N ALA A 44 3.62 -3.81 -14.29
CA ALA A 44 5.00 -3.47 -14.66
C ALA A 44 5.70 -2.63 -13.58
N GLY A 45 4.99 -1.66 -13.00
CA GLY A 45 5.48 -0.85 -11.88
C GLY A 45 5.72 -1.68 -10.62
N ASP A 46 4.78 -2.57 -10.29
CA ASP A 46 4.88 -3.47 -9.14
C ASP A 46 6.12 -4.35 -9.24
N ASN A 47 6.34 -4.96 -10.41
CA ASN A 47 7.52 -5.78 -10.68
C ASN A 47 8.83 -4.98 -10.63
N ALA A 48 8.84 -3.74 -11.13
CA ALA A 48 10.01 -2.89 -11.03
C ALA A 48 10.35 -2.54 -9.57
N TRP A 49 9.34 -2.23 -8.76
CA TRP A 49 9.52 -1.95 -7.34
C TRP A 49 9.93 -3.19 -6.54
N ASN A 50 9.33 -4.35 -6.82
CA ASN A 50 9.61 -5.60 -6.13
C ASN A 50 11.05 -6.09 -6.36
N TYR A 51 11.55 -6.04 -7.61
CA TYR A 51 12.76 -6.76 -8.00
C TYR A 51 13.95 -5.88 -8.42
N LYS A 52 13.73 -4.64 -8.87
CA LYS A 52 14.81 -3.85 -9.50
C LYS A 52 15.44 -2.81 -8.58
N GLY A 53 14.70 -2.29 -7.60
CA GLY A 53 15.18 -1.20 -6.73
C GLY A 53 15.57 -1.66 -5.33
N ILE A 54 16.52 -0.96 -4.74
CA ILE A 54 16.78 -0.94 -3.30
C ILE A 54 16.23 0.37 -2.76
N TYR A 55 15.34 0.29 -1.80
CA TYR A 55 14.65 1.44 -1.21
C TYR A 55 15.00 1.52 0.27
N ALA A 56 15.02 2.74 0.81
CA ALA A 56 15.06 2.97 2.24
C ALA A 56 13.64 3.30 2.72
N LYS A 57 13.17 2.60 3.75
CA LYS A 57 11.87 2.83 4.38
C LYS A 57 12.02 2.84 5.89
N THR A 58 11.35 3.79 6.52
CA THR A 58 11.28 3.87 7.98
C THR A 58 10.01 3.17 8.47
N TYR A 59 10.16 2.38 9.53
CA TYR A 59 9.08 1.70 10.22
C TYR A 59 9.00 2.22 11.64
N ASP A 60 7.85 2.75 12.02
CA ASP A 60 7.55 3.03 13.43
C ASP A 60 7.34 1.70 14.16
N VAL A 61 8.06 1.49 15.26
CA VAL A 61 8.02 0.30 16.11
C VAL A 61 7.90 0.66 17.59
N HIS A 62 7.43 1.87 17.92
CA HIS A 62 7.32 2.35 19.30
C HIS A 62 6.51 1.40 20.19
N ASP A 63 5.50 0.76 19.62
CA ASP A 63 4.57 -0.15 20.29
C ASP A 63 5.14 -1.56 20.50
N LEU A 64 6.18 -1.91 19.73
CA LEU A 64 6.84 -3.22 19.78
C LEU A 64 8.08 -3.23 20.67
N VAL A 65 8.65 -2.06 20.94
CA VAL A 65 9.90 -1.92 21.68
C VAL A 65 9.60 -1.78 23.17
N LYS A 66 10.18 -2.69 23.97
CA LYS A 66 10.06 -2.64 25.43
C LYS A 66 11.18 -1.79 26.03
N PRO A 67 10.89 -0.93 27.01
CA PRO A 67 11.93 -0.27 27.79
C PRO A 67 12.68 -1.33 28.62
N MET A 68 14.00 -1.44 28.42
CA MET A 68 14.85 -2.32 29.20
C MET A 68 15.76 -1.49 30.10
N LYS A 69 15.77 -1.83 31.39
CA LYS A 69 16.68 -1.19 32.35
C LYS A 69 18.04 -1.83 32.23
N ASN A 70 19.05 -1.05 31.89
CA ASN A 70 20.42 -1.54 31.84
C ASN A 70 20.93 -1.77 33.27
N SER A 71 21.24 -3.01 33.62
CA SER A 71 21.66 -3.41 34.98
C SER A 71 22.95 -2.74 35.43
N GLN A 72 23.78 -2.24 34.51
CA GLN A 72 25.07 -1.62 34.82
C GLN A 72 24.97 -0.10 35.03
N THR A 73 24.12 0.60 34.29
CA THR A 73 24.04 2.07 34.32
C THR A 73 22.73 2.60 34.90
N GLY A 74 21.73 1.75 35.12
CA GLY A 74 20.41 2.14 35.61
C GLY A 74 19.56 2.93 34.61
N THR A 75 20.12 3.33 33.46
CA THR A 75 19.40 3.97 32.36
C THR A 75 18.42 3.02 31.70
N ILE A 76 17.24 3.54 31.36
CA ILE A 76 16.22 2.83 30.59
C ILE A 76 16.53 3.08 29.11
N SER A 77 16.86 2.04 28.37
CA SER A 77 17.08 2.09 26.92
C SER A 77 16.05 1.23 26.19
N PRO A 78 15.58 1.64 25.00
CA PRO A 78 14.72 0.81 24.16
C PRO A 78 15.41 -0.48 23.73
N ASP A 79 14.80 -1.64 23.94
CA ASP A 79 15.30 -2.93 23.43
C ASP A 79 14.76 -3.20 22.02
N PHE A 80 15.59 -2.93 21.02
CA PHE A 80 15.31 -3.25 19.62
C PHE A 80 15.68 -4.68 19.22
N GLY A 81 16.33 -5.47 20.09
CA GLY A 81 16.96 -6.74 19.74
C GLY A 81 15.99 -7.72 19.10
N GLN A 82 14.81 -7.89 19.69
CA GLN A 82 13.78 -8.81 19.18
C GLN A 82 13.21 -8.34 17.84
N VAL A 83 12.90 -7.05 17.71
CA VAL A 83 12.32 -6.48 16.49
C VAL A 83 13.34 -6.53 15.33
N VAL A 84 14.58 -6.16 15.60
CA VAL A 84 15.67 -6.22 14.60
C VAL A 84 15.95 -7.66 14.19
N ALA A 85 15.94 -8.62 15.12
CA ALA A 85 16.10 -10.04 14.80
C ALA A 85 14.96 -10.55 13.89
N ALA A 86 13.71 -10.21 14.21
CA ALA A 86 12.55 -10.58 13.41
C ALA A 86 12.60 -9.97 12.00
N VAL A 87 12.98 -8.69 11.88
CA VAL A 87 13.14 -8.01 10.58
C VAL A 87 14.29 -8.61 9.78
N ARG A 88 15.42 -8.94 10.41
CA ARG A 88 16.56 -9.57 9.72
C ARG A 88 16.26 -10.99 9.24
N ALA A 89 15.34 -11.70 9.89
CA ALA A 89 14.88 -13.01 9.46
C ALA A 89 14.11 -12.99 8.11
N VAL A 90 13.63 -11.82 7.67
CA VAL A 90 12.93 -11.65 6.37
C VAL A 90 13.85 -11.82 5.16
N ARG A 91 15.17 -11.77 5.38
CA ARG A 91 16.17 -11.71 4.32
C ARG A 91 15.92 -12.78 3.25
N GLU A 92 15.83 -12.33 2.01
CA GLU A 92 15.71 -13.24 0.88
C GLU A 92 17.02 -14.01 0.70
N THR A 93 16.93 -15.26 0.24
CA THR A 93 18.08 -16.16 0.03
C THR A 93 19.08 -15.63 -1.01
N GLU A 94 18.72 -14.55 -1.72
CA GLU A 94 19.59 -13.90 -2.70
C GLU A 94 20.61 -12.96 -2.06
N LYS A 95 21.73 -12.76 -2.78
CA LYS A 95 22.94 -12.02 -2.38
C LYS A 95 22.75 -10.53 -2.03
N ARG A 96 21.52 -10.04 -1.90
CA ARG A 96 21.24 -8.64 -1.55
C ARG A 96 21.36 -8.44 -0.03
N THR A 97 21.86 -7.27 0.34
CA THR A 97 22.09 -6.89 1.73
C THR A 97 20.89 -6.10 2.24
N LEU A 98 20.03 -6.77 3.00
CA LEU A 98 19.06 -6.12 3.86
C LEU A 98 19.81 -5.42 5.00
N GLU A 99 19.79 -4.10 5.03
CA GLU A 99 20.39 -3.31 6.10
C GLU A 99 19.28 -2.83 7.03
N VAL A 100 19.42 -3.11 8.33
CA VAL A 100 18.45 -2.71 9.37
C VAL A 100 19.20 -1.90 10.41
N THR A 101 18.83 -0.63 10.53
CA THR A 101 19.44 0.32 11.47
C THR A 101 18.37 0.85 12.42
N PRO A 102 18.50 0.62 13.74
CA PRO A 102 17.61 1.22 14.71
C PRO A 102 17.86 2.73 14.81
N PHE A 103 16.78 3.49 14.96
CA PHE A 103 16.80 4.91 15.18
C PHE A 103 16.10 5.23 16.50
N GLU A 104 16.90 5.30 17.56
CA GLU A 104 16.44 5.33 18.96
C GLU A 104 15.59 6.56 19.28
N LEU A 105 15.92 7.72 18.69
CA LEU A 105 15.25 8.99 18.95
C LEU A 105 13.75 8.95 18.65
N ASN A 106 13.34 8.25 17.60
CA ASN A 106 11.93 8.15 17.18
C ASN A 106 11.38 6.72 17.32
N LEU A 107 12.04 5.84 18.07
CA LEU A 107 11.64 4.44 18.25
C LEU A 107 11.31 3.75 16.91
N SER A 108 12.14 4.00 15.90
CA SER A 108 11.88 3.60 14.52
C SER A 108 13.00 2.70 13.99
N LEU A 109 12.70 1.89 12.97
CA LEU A 109 13.68 1.11 12.23
C LEU A 109 13.81 1.67 10.81
N VAL A 110 15.03 2.04 10.42
CA VAL A 110 15.35 2.35 9.04
C VAL A 110 15.82 1.06 8.38
N VAL A 111 15.09 0.63 7.37
CA VAL A 111 15.40 -0.58 6.61
C VAL A 111 15.72 -0.19 5.18
N ARG A 112 16.82 -0.73 4.66
CA ARG A 112 17.19 -0.65 3.26
C ARG A 112 17.11 -2.04 2.63
N GLY A 113 16.21 -2.20 1.66
CA GLY A 113 15.92 -3.51 1.07
C GLY A 113 15.12 -3.42 -0.24
N SER A 114 14.73 -4.58 -0.77
CA SER A 114 13.85 -4.71 -1.93
C SER A 114 12.38 -4.44 -1.56
N GLY A 115 11.54 -4.20 -2.57
CA GLY A 115 10.10 -4.05 -2.34
C GLY A 115 9.46 -5.27 -1.66
N ILE A 116 9.90 -6.48 -2.03
CA ILE A 116 9.41 -7.72 -1.43
C ILE A 116 9.78 -7.82 0.05
N GLU A 117 11.02 -7.49 0.39
CA GLU A 117 11.47 -7.44 1.78
C GLU A 117 10.61 -6.46 2.57
N HIS A 118 10.34 -5.27 2.02
CA HIS A 118 9.48 -4.28 2.67
C HIS A 118 8.04 -4.77 2.91
N ARG A 119 7.46 -5.55 1.97
CA ARG A 119 6.13 -6.17 2.15
C ARG A 119 6.14 -7.20 3.27
N ARG A 120 7.12 -8.09 3.27
CA ARG A 120 7.28 -9.14 4.30
C ARG A 120 7.50 -8.53 5.67
N ILE A 121 8.35 -7.50 5.79
CA ILE A 121 8.55 -6.75 7.04
C ILE A 121 7.23 -6.14 7.52
N THR A 122 6.47 -5.53 6.62
CA THR A 122 5.16 -4.94 6.99
C THR A 122 4.22 -6.02 7.54
N SER A 123 4.18 -7.20 6.92
CA SER A 123 3.38 -8.34 7.40
C SER A 123 3.81 -8.78 8.79
N ILE A 124 5.11 -9.05 9.00
CA ILE A 124 5.62 -9.53 10.30
C ILE A 124 5.37 -8.51 11.41
N LEU A 125 5.59 -7.22 11.14
CA LEU A 125 5.31 -6.17 12.14
C LEU A 125 3.82 -6.10 12.49
N SER A 126 2.93 -6.29 11.50
CA SER A 126 1.48 -6.37 11.74
C SER A 126 1.10 -7.60 12.57
N ASP A 127 1.72 -8.74 12.30
CA ASP A 127 1.46 -9.99 13.03
C ASP A 127 1.92 -9.88 14.49
N LEU A 128 3.10 -9.29 14.73
CA LEU A 128 3.61 -9.02 16.08
C LEU A 128 2.68 -8.10 16.88
N ARG A 129 2.16 -7.04 16.25
CA ARG A 129 1.17 -6.14 16.88
C ARG A 129 -0.08 -6.88 17.30
N SER A 130 -0.63 -7.67 16.39
CA SER A 130 -1.84 -8.45 16.61
C SER A 130 -1.65 -9.44 17.78
N GLN A 131 -0.48 -10.09 17.88
CA GLN A 131 -0.17 -11.01 18.99
C GLN A 131 -0.08 -10.29 20.34
N ILE A 132 0.48 -9.07 20.38
CA ILE A 132 0.57 -8.27 21.61
C ILE A 132 -0.83 -7.85 22.05
N GLU A 133 -1.68 -7.39 21.13
CA GLU A 133 -3.06 -7.02 21.44
C GLU A 133 -3.86 -8.21 22.01
N LEU A 134 -3.72 -9.39 21.41
CA LEU A 134 -4.36 -10.61 21.91
C LEU A 134 -3.86 -11.00 23.30
N ALA A 135 -2.55 -10.92 23.54
CA ALA A 135 -1.97 -11.21 24.85
C ALA A 135 -2.47 -10.23 25.93
N GLN A 136 -2.66 -8.95 25.57
CA GLN A 136 -3.22 -7.94 26.48
C GLN A 136 -4.72 -8.15 26.77
N GLN A 137 -5.49 -8.66 25.80
CA GLN A 137 -6.90 -8.98 26.03
C GLN A 137 -7.05 -10.20 26.96
N GLN A 138 -6.20 -11.22 26.80
CA GLN A 138 -6.21 -12.40 27.66
C GLN A 138 -5.88 -12.06 29.11
N SER A 139 -4.90 -11.18 29.36
CA SER A 139 -4.55 -10.77 30.72
C SER A 139 -5.61 -9.92 31.41
N ARG A 140 -6.46 -9.21 30.65
CA ARG A 140 -7.59 -8.44 31.19
C ARG A 140 -8.78 -9.32 31.58
N ASN A 141 -8.94 -10.47 30.94
CA ASN A 141 -10.06 -11.37 31.21
C ASN A 141 -9.78 -12.38 32.33
N SER A 142 -8.52 -12.50 32.77
CA SER A 142 -8.08 -13.43 33.82
C SER A 142 -7.85 -12.80 35.19
N GLY A 143 -8.01 -11.48 35.32
CA GLY A 143 -7.94 -10.74 36.58
C GLY A 143 -9.31 -10.23 37.00
#